data_AF-A0A7S2GIV8-F1
#
_entry.id   AF-A0A7S2GIV8-F1
#
_cell.length_a   1.000
_cell.length_b   1.000
_cell.length_c   1.000
_cell.angle_alpha   90.00
_cell.angle_beta   90.00
_cell.angle_gamma   90.00
#
_symmetry.space_group_name_H-M   'P 1'
#
loop_
_entity.id
_entity.type
_entity.pdbx_description
1 polymer ?
#
loop_
_entity_poly.entity_id
_entity_poly.type
_entity_poly.pdbx_seq_one_letter_code
_entity_poly.pdbx_strand_id
1 'polypeptide(L)'
;GDTNDAIVVSLLAGVATVESRVILGIIGQLLSVLAYNDLRTERQLGYVVTAGVGQMSNVQYVSTIVQGETARADDMEVAVEHVYFQLMPERLRNLTHNEFLTYKDSFKHQLMQPPSGRSEEFSHYWSHIMNDGVCFGLLNEMLEFLKHNLTSKDALIEAWANVAMPPDHQPRRKVTVKYFADKVPPRPSVSDMTLKWMGAGLDMDASERMGMEYEQTKVLSNANSTIRKEIYKEGAYYPTTLYCTRESTEKKKARQTKSVTGGAEGRQERE
;
A
#
# COMPACT_ATOMS: atom_id res chain seq x y z
N GLY A 1 17.02 -14.78 22.45
CA GLY A 1 15.93 -14.32 21.58
C GLY A 1 16.51 -14.05 20.21
N ASP A 2 15.66 -13.87 19.21
CA ASP A 2 16.08 -13.36 17.91
C ASP A 2 16.70 -11.95 18.08
N THR A 3 17.87 -11.71 17.49
CA THR A 3 18.63 -10.45 17.52
C THR A 3 18.21 -9.45 16.46
N ASN A 4 17.29 -9.84 15.57
CA ASN A 4 16.83 -9.01 14.47
C ASN A 4 15.79 -7.97 14.90
N ASP A 5 16.00 -6.73 14.48
CA ASP A 5 14.93 -5.74 14.39
C ASP A 5 14.07 -6.05 13.16
N ALA A 6 12.79 -5.69 13.22
CA ALA A 6 11.90 -5.81 12.07
C ALA A 6 10.97 -4.60 11.95
N ILE A 7 10.68 -4.23 10.72
CA ILE A 7 9.76 -3.15 10.37
C ILE A 7 8.73 -3.66 9.36
N VAL A 8 7.48 -3.26 9.57
CA VAL A 8 6.42 -3.35 8.57
C VAL A 8 5.92 -1.94 8.32
N VAL A 9 6.05 -1.45 7.09
CA VAL A 9 5.46 -0.18 6.66
C VAL A 9 4.35 -0.51 5.67
N SER A 10 3.11 -0.14 5.99
CA SER A 10 1.96 -0.38 5.13
C SER A 10 1.21 0.92 4.81
N LEU A 11 0.92 1.15 3.54
CA LEU A 11 0.07 2.24 3.04
C LEU A 11 -1.27 1.67 2.58
N LEU A 12 -2.37 2.15 3.16
CA LEU A 12 -3.72 1.69 2.83
C LEU A 12 -4.25 2.41 1.59
N ALA A 13 -4.48 1.66 0.52
CA ALA A 13 -4.99 2.17 -0.76
C ALA A 13 -6.53 2.28 -0.80
N GLY A 14 -7.22 1.74 0.20
CA GLY A 14 -8.69 1.82 0.33
C GLY A 14 -9.42 0.58 -0.19
N VAL A 15 -10.74 0.70 -0.32
CA VAL A 15 -11.60 -0.42 -0.74
C VAL A 15 -11.29 -0.79 -2.19
N ALA A 16 -11.01 -2.07 -2.40
CA ALA A 16 -10.52 -2.60 -3.65
C ALA A 16 -11.63 -2.62 -4.72
N THR A 17 -11.34 -2.08 -5.89
CA THR A 17 -12.13 -2.18 -7.13
C THR A 17 -11.51 -3.18 -8.10
N VAL A 18 -12.15 -3.44 -9.24
CA VAL A 18 -11.55 -4.27 -10.29
C VAL A 18 -10.25 -3.63 -10.80
N GLU A 19 -10.30 -2.32 -11.05
CA GLU A 19 -9.18 -1.55 -11.58
C GLU A 19 -8.02 -1.48 -10.61
N SER A 20 -8.28 -1.16 -9.32
CA SER A 20 -7.22 -1.05 -8.32
C SER A 20 -6.55 -2.40 -8.04
N ARG A 21 -7.28 -3.53 -8.14
CA ARG A 21 -6.69 -4.88 -8.05
C ARG A 21 -5.68 -5.13 -9.15
N VAL A 22 -6.00 -4.73 -10.37
CA VAL A 22 -5.10 -4.92 -11.51
C VAL A 22 -3.91 -3.97 -11.43
N ILE A 23 -4.17 -2.67 -11.24
CA ILE A 23 -3.13 -1.64 -11.23
C ILE A 23 -2.16 -1.84 -10.07
N LEU A 24 -2.67 -2.02 -8.84
CA LEU A 24 -1.82 -2.24 -7.67
C LEU A 24 -1.13 -3.61 -7.72
N GLY A 25 -1.73 -4.61 -8.37
CA GLY A 25 -1.08 -5.91 -8.60
C GLY A 25 0.20 -5.78 -9.42
N ILE A 26 0.17 -5.02 -10.52
CA ILE A 26 1.35 -4.73 -11.35
C ILE A 26 2.38 -3.89 -10.58
N ILE A 27 1.92 -2.85 -9.85
CA ILE A 27 2.78 -2.05 -8.96
C ILE A 27 3.46 -2.93 -7.92
N GLY A 28 2.77 -3.94 -7.38
CA GLY A 28 3.32 -4.90 -6.43
C GLY A 28 4.48 -5.71 -7.02
N GLN A 29 4.38 -6.15 -8.27
CA GLN A 29 5.47 -6.84 -8.97
C GLN A 29 6.71 -5.94 -9.12
N LEU A 30 6.52 -4.68 -9.52
CA LEU A 30 7.60 -3.70 -9.62
C LEU A 30 8.23 -3.40 -8.26
N LEU A 31 7.41 -3.13 -7.25
CA LEU A 31 7.85 -2.77 -5.91
C LEU A 31 8.63 -3.91 -5.25
N SER A 32 8.19 -5.16 -5.42
CA SER A 32 8.91 -6.33 -4.88
C SER A 32 10.35 -6.39 -5.38
N VAL A 33 10.58 -6.12 -6.66
CA VAL A 33 11.93 -6.15 -7.25
C VAL A 33 12.76 -4.96 -6.78
N LEU A 34 12.19 -3.75 -6.77
CA LEU A 34 12.90 -2.54 -6.33
C LEU A 34 13.30 -2.63 -4.85
N ALA A 35 12.36 -2.97 -3.97
CA ALA A 35 12.62 -3.06 -2.54
C ALA A 35 13.67 -4.12 -2.24
N TYR A 36 13.61 -5.28 -2.91
CA TYR A 36 14.64 -6.29 -2.75
C TYR A 36 16.02 -5.78 -3.20
N ASN A 37 16.13 -5.17 -4.37
CA ASN A 37 17.42 -4.67 -4.84
C ASN A 37 18.03 -3.60 -3.92
N ASP A 38 17.27 -2.57 -3.56
CA ASP A 38 17.77 -1.48 -2.70
C ASP A 38 18.00 -1.97 -1.25
N LEU A 39 16.97 -2.54 -0.60
CA LEU A 39 17.03 -2.81 0.84
C LEU A 39 17.85 -4.06 1.18
N ARG A 40 17.80 -5.11 0.33
CA ARG A 40 18.53 -6.37 0.56
C ARG A 40 19.92 -6.34 -0.08
N THR A 41 20.04 -5.95 -1.34
CA THR A 41 21.29 -6.11 -2.08
C THR A 41 22.23 -4.94 -1.88
N GLU A 42 21.76 -3.71 -2.07
CA GLU A 42 22.61 -2.51 -2.01
C GLU A 42 22.88 -2.07 -0.57
N ARG A 43 21.83 -1.91 0.24
CA ARG A 43 21.95 -1.41 1.62
C ARG A 43 22.19 -2.51 2.65
N GLN A 44 21.94 -3.77 2.30
CA GLN A 44 22.16 -4.94 3.17
C GLN A 44 21.48 -4.81 4.55
N LEU A 45 20.27 -4.23 4.58
CA LEU A 45 19.55 -3.90 5.82
C LEU A 45 18.97 -5.11 6.53
N GLY A 46 18.79 -6.21 5.82
CA GLY A 46 18.18 -7.39 6.39
C GLY A 46 18.32 -8.60 5.50
N TYR A 47 18.03 -9.78 6.06
CA TYR A 47 17.99 -11.03 5.29
C TYR A 47 16.60 -11.30 4.71
N VAL A 48 15.55 -10.78 5.36
CA VAL A 48 14.18 -10.78 4.82
C VAL A 48 13.85 -9.38 4.35
N VAL A 49 13.60 -9.26 3.04
CA VAL A 49 12.93 -8.10 2.46
C VAL A 49 11.79 -8.62 1.62
N THR A 50 10.58 -8.17 1.92
CA THR A 50 9.39 -8.50 1.14
C THR A 50 8.60 -7.22 0.92
N ALA A 51 8.25 -6.94 -0.32
CA ALA A 51 7.39 -5.81 -0.63
C ALA A 51 6.35 -6.21 -1.68
N GLY A 52 5.20 -5.57 -1.62
CA GLY A 52 4.14 -5.85 -2.59
C GLY A 52 2.82 -5.27 -2.16
N VAL A 53 1.75 -5.85 -2.74
CA VAL A 53 0.38 -5.44 -2.47
C VAL A 53 -0.38 -6.62 -1.90
N GLY A 54 -1.12 -6.35 -0.83
CA GLY A 54 -2.03 -7.29 -0.21
C GLY A 54 -3.44 -6.73 -0.12
N GLN A 55 -4.34 -7.58 0.36
CA GLN A 55 -5.72 -7.19 0.67
C GLN A 55 -6.06 -7.76 2.04
N MET A 56 -6.56 -6.91 2.94
CA MET A 56 -7.14 -7.33 4.21
C MET A 56 -8.65 -7.12 4.14
N SER A 57 -9.42 -8.20 4.23
CA SER A 57 -10.84 -8.20 3.84
C SER A 57 -10.99 -7.71 2.39
N ASN A 58 -11.60 -6.55 2.16
CA ASN A 58 -11.78 -5.89 0.87
C ASN A 58 -10.93 -4.62 0.70
N VAL A 59 -10.01 -4.34 1.62
CA VAL A 59 -9.16 -3.14 1.60
C VAL A 59 -7.77 -3.52 1.11
N GLN A 60 -7.30 -2.84 0.06
CA GLN A 60 -5.96 -3.02 -0.45
C GLN A 60 -4.94 -2.20 0.32
N TYR A 61 -3.73 -2.74 0.43
CA TYR A 61 -2.59 -2.05 0.99
C TYR A 61 -1.32 -2.38 0.22
N VAL A 62 -0.43 -1.41 0.14
CA VAL A 62 0.98 -1.62 -0.24
C VAL A 62 1.74 -1.85 1.06
N SER A 63 2.64 -2.83 1.10
CA SER A 63 3.47 -3.04 2.30
C SER A 63 4.88 -3.43 1.94
N THR A 64 5.82 -3.00 2.77
CA THR A 64 7.21 -3.46 2.79
C THR A 64 7.55 -3.96 4.18
N ILE A 65 8.20 -5.12 4.24
CA ILE A 65 8.70 -5.78 5.45
C ILE A 65 10.21 -5.89 5.31
N VAL A 66 10.94 -5.45 6.33
CA VAL A 66 12.39 -5.63 6.43
C VAL A 66 12.70 -6.22 7.79
N GLN A 67 13.54 -7.25 7.83
CA GLN A 67 14.05 -7.85 9.06
C GLN A 67 15.56 -8.09 8.96
N GLY A 68 16.32 -7.58 9.93
CA GLY A 68 17.78 -7.65 9.94
C GLY A 68 18.42 -7.20 11.24
N GLU A 69 19.74 -7.38 11.32
CA GLU A 69 20.55 -7.06 12.50
C GLU A 69 21.42 -5.80 12.30
N THR A 70 21.52 -5.31 11.06
CA THR A 70 22.50 -4.27 10.69
C THR A 70 22.01 -2.85 10.95
N ALA A 71 20.69 -2.66 11.09
CA ALA A 71 20.07 -1.36 11.32
C ALA A 71 18.94 -1.48 12.34
N ARG A 72 18.62 -0.38 13.01
CA ARG A 72 17.45 -0.33 13.89
C ARG A 72 16.17 -0.16 13.06
N ALA A 73 15.03 -0.57 13.61
CA ALA A 73 13.74 -0.46 12.90
C ALA A 73 13.40 0.99 12.43
N ASP A 74 13.89 2.02 13.13
CA ASP A 74 13.73 3.42 12.72
C ASP A 74 14.52 3.75 11.45
N ASP A 75 15.74 3.24 11.32
CA ASP A 75 16.59 3.49 10.14
C ASP A 75 16.11 2.66 8.95
N MET A 76 15.59 1.45 9.20
CA MET A 76 14.93 0.64 8.18
C MET A 76 13.67 1.34 7.63
N GLU A 77 12.87 2.00 8.49
CA GLU A 77 11.72 2.79 8.03
C GLU A 77 12.15 3.90 7.06
N VAL A 78 13.23 4.63 7.38
CA VAL A 78 13.76 5.70 6.50
C VAL A 78 14.14 5.15 5.13
N ALA A 79 14.78 3.97 5.08
CA ALA A 79 15.12 3.32 3.82
C ALA A 79 13.88 2.87 3.03
N VAL A 80 12.84 2.36 3.70
CA VAL A 80 11.57 2.02 3.04
C VAL A 80 10.90 3.28 2.47
N GLU A 81 10.93 4.40 3.19
CA GLU A 81 10.40 5.67 2.69
C GLU A 81 11.18 6.17 1.47
N HIS A 82 12.50 5.99 1.43
CA HIS A 82 13.31 6.25 0.23
C HIS A 82 12.82 5.45 -0.99
N VAL A 83 12.53 4.15 -0.83
CA VAL A 83 11.94 3.34 -1.90
C VAL A 83 10.60 3.93 -2.36
N TYR A 84 9.76 4.37 -1.42
CA TYR A 84 8.41 4.82 -1.74
C TYR A 84 8.33 6.20 -2.40
N PHE A 85 9.15 7.14 -1.94
CA PHE A 85 9.15 8.53 -2.43
C PHE A 85 10.09 8.77 -3.60
N GLN A 86 11.17 7.99 -3.76
CA GLN A 86 12.17 8.24 -4.80
C GLN A 86 12.21 7.12 -5.83
N LEU A 87 12.58 5.90 -5.42
CA LEU A 87 12.86 4.82 -6.36
C LEU A 87 11.62 4.36 -7.12
N MET A 88 10.47 4.19 -6.43
CA MET A 88 9.26 3.71 -7.08
C MET A 88 8.67 4.74 -8.07
N PRO A 89 8.52 6.04 -7.73
CA PRO A 89 8.10 7.06 -8.70
C PRO A 89 9.04 7.18 -9.90
N GLU A 90 10.37 7.15 -9.67
CA GLU A 90 11.34 7.17 -10.76
C GLU A 90 11.18 5.95 -11.68
N ARG A 91 11.10 4.75 -11.10
CA ARG A 91 10.93 3.51 -11.85
C ARG A 91 9.67 3.53 -12.72
N LEU A 92 8.56 4.05 -12.18
CA LEU A 92 7.29 4.17 -12.92
C LEU A 92 7.39 5.19 -14.06
N ARG A 93 8.03 6.35 -13.83
CA ARG A 93 8.26 7.36 -14.88
C ARG A 93 9.14 6.82 -16.00
N ASN A 94 10.19 6.08 -15.65
CA ASN A 94 11.16 5.53 -16.60
C ASN A 94 10.73 4.20 -17.24
N LEU A 95 9.56 3.65 -16.86
CA LEU A 95 9.02 2.44 -17.45
C LEU A 95 8.78 2.63 -18.95
N THR A 96 9.47 1.85 -19.78
CA THR A 96 9.25 1.88 -21.23
C THR A 96 7.92 1.22 -21.60
N HIS A 97 7.41 1.50 -22.80
CA HIS A 97 6.18 0.87 -23.27
C HIS A 97 6.31 -0.66 -23.33
N ASN A 98 7.45 -1.17 -23.80
CA ASN A 98 7.69 -2.61 -23.89
C ASN A 98 7.75 -3.27 -22.51
N GLU A 99 8.44 -2.67 -21.53
CA GLU A 99 8.43 -3.20 -20.16
C GLU A 99 7.04 -3.18 -19.55
N PHE A 100 6.28 -2.10 -19.76
CA PHE A 100 4.89 -2.02 -19.30
C PHE A 100 4.05 -3.17 -19.85
N LEU A 101 4.16 -3.48 -21.15
CA LEU A 101 3.48 -4.64 -21.75
C LEU A 101 3.96 -5.95 -21.13
N THR A 102 5.26 -6.13 -20.91
CA THR A 102 5.82 -7.31 -20.24
C THR A 102 5.27 -7.51 -18.82
N TYR A 103 5.18 -6.45 -18.01
CA TYR A 103 4.57 -6.54 -16.69
C TYR A 103 3.06 -6.83 -16.78
N LYS A 104 2.37 -6.26 -17.76
CA LYS A 104 0.95 -6.54 -18.02
C LYS A 104 0.72 -8.01 -18.34
N ASP A 105 1.56 -8.60 -19.18
CA ASP A 105 1.49 -10.01 -19.55
C ASP A 105 1.92 -10.93 -18.41
N SER A 106 2.96 -10.58 -17.66
CA SER A 106 3.38 -11.30 -16.46
C SER A 106 2.25 -11.37 -15.43
N PHE A 107 1.60 -10.24 -15.14
CA PHE A 107 0.47 -10.20 -14.22
C PHE A 107 -0.74 -10.97 -14.74
N LYS A 108 -1.01 -10.94 -16.05
CA LYS A 108 -2.03 -11.77 -16.69
C LYS A 108 -1.76 -13.26 -16.47
N HIS A 109 -0.51 -13.70 -16.67
CA HIS A 109 -0.13 -15.10 -16.45
C HIS A 109 -0.28 -15.50 -14.99
N GLN A 110 0.11 -14.64 -14.05
CA GLN A 110 -0.09 -14.86 -12.63
C GLN A 110 -1.58 -15.02 -12.28
N LEU A 111 -2.46 -14.18 -12.83
CA LEU A 111 -3.91 -14.28 -12.61
C LEU A 111 -4.54 -15.57 -13.16
N MET A 112 -4.00 -16.10 -14.27
CA MET A 112 -4.51 -17.31 -14.92
C MET A 112 -3.82 -18.59 -14.43
N GLN A 113 -2.83 -18.47 -13.54
CA GLN A 113 -2.11 -19.63 -13.04
C GLN A 113 -3.08 -20.52 -12.24
N PRO A 114 -3.24 -21.80 -12.62
CA PRO A 114 -4.08 -22.70 -11.85
C PRO A 114 -3.45 -22.95 -10.47
N PRO A 115 -4.26 -23.20 -9.43
CA PRO A 115 -3.76 -23.61 -8.14
C PRO A 115 -2.80 -24.79 -8.26
N SER A 116 -1.63 -24.70 -7.64
CA SER A 116 -0.55 -25.69 -7.75
C SER A 116 -0.78 -26.95 -6.90
N GLY A 117 -1.80 -26.96 -6.05
CA GLY A 117 -2.17 -28.12 -5.25
C GLY A 117 -3.49 -27.94 -4.49
N ARG A 118 -3.93 -29.01 -3.81
CA ARG A 118 -5.25 -29.09 -3.15
C ARG A 118 -5.54 -27.97 -2.16
N SER A 119 -4.56 -27.57 -1.34
CA SER A 119 -4.76 -26.50 -0.34
C SER A 119 -4.95 -25.13 -1.00
N GLU A 120 -4.24 -24.88 -2.09
CA GLU A 120 -4.36 -23.64 -2.86
C GLU A 120 -5.68 -23.62 -3.63
N GLU A 121 -6.09 -24.76 -4.19
CA GLU A 121 -7.39 -24.92 -4.85
C GLU A 121 -8.54 -24.68 -3.88
N PHE A 122 -8.47 -25.27 -2.68
CA PHE A 122 -9.44 -25.01 -1.63
C PHE A 122 -9.48 -23.53 -1.27
N SER A 123 -8.33 -22.89 -1.06
CA SER A 123 -8.25 -21.47 -0.71
C SER A 123 -8.81 -20.57 -1.81
N HIS A 124 -8.54 -20.90 -3.08
CA HIS A 124 -9.04 -20.20 -4.25
C HIS A 124 -10.57 -20.14 -4.23
N TYR A 125 -11.25 -21.29 -4.11
CA TYR A 125 -12.71 -21.34 -4.13
C TYR A 125 -13.36 -20.93 -2.80
N TRP A 126 -12.71 -21.20 -1.65
CA TRP A 126 -13.24 -20.88 -0.33
C TRP A 126 -13.50 -19.38 -0.15
N SER A 127 -12.62 -18.54 -0.71
CA SER A 127 -12.78 -17.09 -0.69
C SER A 127 -14.10 -16.63 -1.34
N HIS A 128 -14.56 -17.31 -2.39
CA HIS A 128 -15.84 -16.99 -3.04
C HIS A 128 -17.03 -17.46 -2.22
N ILE A 129 -16.94 -18.63 -1.58
CA ILE A 129 -17.98 -19.17 -0.69
C ILE A 129 -18.21 -18.24 0.50
N MET A 130 -17.13 -17.79 1.14
CA MET A 130 -17.19 -16.85 2.28
C MET A 130 -17.77 -15.47 1.92
N ASN A 131 -17.80 -15.12 0.62
CA ASN A 131 -18.37 -13.88 0.11
C ASN A 131 -19.74 -14.11 -0.57
N ASP A 132 -20.49 -15.12 -0.12
CA ASP A 132 -21.83 -15.48 -0.61
C ASP A 132 -21.90 -15.70 -2.13
N GLY A 133 -20.79 -16.07 -2.77
CA GLY A 133 -20.70 -16.27 -4.22
C GLY A 133 -20.79 -14.99 -5.06
N VAL A 134 -20.74 -13.80 -4.48
CA VAL A 134 -21.01 -12.52 -5.17
C VAL A 134 -19.93 -12.17 -6.23
N CYS A 135 -18.76 -12.81 -6.19
CA CYS A 135 -17.58 -12.36 -6.94
C CYS A 135 -16.94 -13.43 -7.85
N PHE A 136 -17.67 -14.47 -8.27
CA PHE A 136 -17.12 -15.49 -9.20
C PHE A 136 -16.64 -14.89 -10.53
N GLY A 137 -17.27 -13.81 -11.01
CA GLY A 137 -16.88 -13.12 -12.24
C GLY A 137 -15.69 -12.16 -12.13
N LEU A 138 -15.15 -11.95 -10.92
CA LEU A 138 -14.12 -10.92 -10.67
C LEU A 138 -12.86 -11.16 -11.51
N LEU A 139 -12.41 -12.41 -11.64
CA LEU A 139 -11.23 -12.74 -12.44
C LEU A 139 -11.43 -12.33 -13.91
N ASN A 140 -12.61 -12.60 -14.48
CA ASN A 140 -12.92 -12.21 -15.85
C ASN A 140 -12.94 -10.69 -15.99
N GLU A 141 -13.56 -9.97 -15.05
CA GLU A 141 -13.58 -8.51 -15.05
C GLU A 141 -12.17 -7.90 -14.94
N MET A 142 -11.30 -8.49 -14.12
CA MET A 142 -9.89 -8.09 -14.01
C MET A 142 -9.12 -8.35 -15.31
N LEU A 143 -9.29 -9.51 -15.93
CA LEU A 143 -8.64 -9.85 -17.21
C LEU A 143 -9.12 -8.94 -18.35
N GLU A 144 -10.41 -8.62 -18.39
CA GLU A 144 -10.98 -7.71 -19.37
C GLU A 144 -10.45 -6.28 -19.19
N PHE A 145 -10.42 -5.78 -17.95
CA PHE A 145 -9.78 -4.49 -17.64
C PHE A 145 -8.31 -4.47 -18.06
N LEU A 146 -7.56 -5.50 -17.68
CA LEU A 146 -6.14 -5.64 -17.98
C LEU A 146 -5.89 -5.59 -19.49
N LYS A 147 -6.66 -6.34 -20.28
CA LYS A 147 -6.48 -6.42 -21.74
C LYS A 147 -6.88 -5.12 -22.43
N HIS A 148 -8.07 -4.60 -22.14
CA HIS A 148 -8.73 -3.60 -22.98
C HIS A 148 -8.75 -2.18 -22.41
N ASN A 149 -8.64 -2.02 -21.09
CA ASN A 149 -8.76 -0.72 -20.43
C ASN A 149 -7.42 -0.19 -19.89
N LEU A 150 -6.51 -1.06 -19.44
CA LEU A 150 -5.19 -0.67 -18.98
C LEU A 150 -4.22 -0.53 -20.17
N THR A 151 -4.22 0.65 -20.79
CA THR A 151 -3.48 0.93 -22.04
C THR A 151 -2.19 1.72 -21.85
N SER A 152 -2.06 2.48 -20.75
CA SER A 152 -0.89 3.31 -20.45
C SER A 152 -0.34 3.05 -19.04
N LYS A 153 0.98 3.26 -18.89
CA LYS A 153 1.66 3.29 -17.59
C LYS A 153 1.19 4.44 -16.69
N ASP A 154 0.56 5.46 -17.25
CA ASP A 154 0.08 6.63 -16.50
C ASP A 154 -0.89 6.23 -15.39
N ALA A 155 -1.70 5.20 -15.62
CA ALA A 155 -2.59 4.65 -14.59
C ALA A 155 -1.81 4.07 -13.40
N LEU A 156 -0.61 3.53 -13.62
CA LEU A 156 0.27 3.06 -12.54
C LEU A 156 0.88 4.24 -11.78
N ILE A 157 1.31 5.28 -12.50
CA ILE A 157 1.86 6.51 -11.91
C ILE A 157 0.82 7.19 -11.04
N GLU A 158 -0.39 7.39 -11.55
CA GLU A 158 -1.50 8.02 -10.84
C GLU A 158 -1.90 7.21 -9.60
N ALA A 159 -2.03 5.88 -9.73
CA ALA A 159 -2.38 5.03 -8.60
C ALA A 159 -1.30 5.03 -7.52
N TRP A 160 -0.01 5.02 -7.89
CA TRP A 160 1.07 5.14 -6.92
C TRP A 160 1.06 6.50 -6.23
N ALA A 161 0.88 7.59 -6.98
CA ALA A 161 0.80 8.93 -6.42
C ALA A 161 -0.36 9.04 -5.42
N ASN A 162 -1.54 8.51 -5.75
CA ASN A 162 -2.69 8.53 -4.83
C ASN A 162 -2.45 7.77 -3.50
N VAL A 163 -1.57 6.77 -3.49
CA VAL A 163 -1.25 5.99 -2.28
C VAL A 163 -0.07 6.58 -1.50
N ALA A 164 1.02 6.91 -2.20
CA ALA A 164 2.29 7.32 -1.60
C ALA A 164 2.49 8.84 -1.55
N MET A 165 1.77 9.61 -2.36
CA MET A 165 1.87 11.08 -2.45
C MET A 165 0.47 11.70 -2.70
N PRO A 166 -0.51 11.48 -1.79
CA PRO A 166 -1.86 11.98 -2.01
C PRO A 166 -1.86 13.51 -2.16
N PRO A 167 -2.78 14.06 -2.98
CA PRO A 167 -2.85 15.50 -3.24
C PRO A 167 -3.07 16.32 -1.95
N ASP A 168 -2.84 17.63 -2.06
CA ASP A 168 -3.06 18.61 -0.98
C ASP A 168 -2.25 18.37 0.30
N HIS A 169 -1.09 17.70 0.18
CA HIS A 169 -0.22 17.38 1.31
C HIS A 169 -0.91 16.61 2.46
N GLN A 170 -1.97 15.86 2.15
CA GLN A 170 -2.67 15.08 3.16
C GLN A 170 -1.77 13.97 3.74
N PRO A 171 -1.87 13.67 5.04
CA PRO A 171 -1.14 12.54 5.63
C PRO A 171 -1.59 11.24 4.96
N ARG A 172 -0.63 10.34 4.69
CA ARG A 172 -0.96 9.03 4.13
C ARG A 172 -1.68 8.19 5.17
N ARG A 173 -2.53 7.29 4.70
CA ARG A 173 -3.14 6.24 5.54
C ARG A 173 -2.10 5.16 5.81
N LYS A 174 -1.18 5.46 6.71
CA LYS A 174 0.01 4.65 6.99
C LYS A 174 -0.12 3.91 8.32
N VAL A 175 0.29 2.66 8.33
CA VAL A 175 0.46 1.85 9.54
C VAL A 175 1.89 1.34 9.56
N THR A 176 2.61 1.62 10.65
CA THR A 176 3.97 1.12 10.87
C THR A 176 3.99 0.22 12.09
N VAL A 177 4.59 -0.97 11.96
CA VAL A 177 4.85 -1.87 13.09
C VAL A 177 6.36 -2.01 13.24
N LYS A 178 6.89 -1.62 14.40
CA LYS A 178 8.30 -1.74 14.74
C LYS A 178 8.49 -2.84 15.78
N TYR A 179 9.35 -3.79 15.49
CA TYR A 179 9.86 -4.77 16.43
C TYR A 179 11.34 -4.48 16.68
N PHE A 180 11.70 -4.38 17.95
CA PHE A 180 13.07 -4.21 18.40
C PHE A 180 13.46 -5.47 19.15
N ALA A 181 14.56 -6.11 18.76
CA ALA A 181 15.03 -7.35 19.41
C ALA A 181 15.37 -7.13 20.90
N ASP A 182 15.83 -5.92 21.22
CA ASP A 182 16.23 -5.50 22.55
C ASP A 182 15.15 -4.63 23.22
N LYS A 183 15.57 -3.51 23.84
CA LYS A 183 14.65 -2.55 24.43
C LYS A 183 14.16 -1.60 23.34
N VAL A 184 12.83 -1.42 23.28
CA VAL A 184 12.21 -0.37 22.46
C VAL A 184 12.82 0.99 22.82
N PRO A 185 13.51 1.67 21.88
CA PRO A 185 14.13 2.97 22.14
C PRO A 185 13.04 4.05 22.27
N PRO A 186 13.35 5.20 22.88
CA PRO A 186 12.45 6.35 22.82
C PRO A 186 12.24 6.75 21.36
N ARG A 187 11.00 7.13 21.01
CA ARG A 187 10.68 7.62 19.67
C ARG A 187 11.57 8.83 19.34
N PRO A 188 12.35 8.82 18.24
CA PRO A 188 13.18 9.96 17.86
C PRO A 188 12.35 11.22 17.67
N SER A 189 12.93 12.40 17.91
CA SER A 189 12.23 13.68 17.70
C SER A 189 11.96 13.90 16.20
N VAL A 190 10.96 14.73 15.89
CA VAL A 190 10.69 15.09 14.48
C VAL A 190 11.88 15.76 13.82
N SER A 191 12.65 16.59 14.55
CA SER A 191 13.89 17.19 14.03
C SER A 191 14.96 16.16 13.68
N ASP A 192 15.15 15.13 14.53
CA ASP A 192 16.10 14.06 14.25
C ASP A 192 15.66 13.24 13.03
N MET A 193 14.36 12.96 12.93
CA MET A 193 13.80 12.25 11.78
C MET A 193 13.94 13.04 10.49
N THR A 194 13.69 14.36 10.51
CA THR A 194 13.88 15.24 9.36
C THR A 194 15.33 15.21 8.86
N LEU A 195 16.31 15.26 9.77
CA LEU A 195 17.72 15.13 9.40
C LEU A 195 18.02 13.77 8.75
N LYS A 196 17.44 12.67 9.27
CA LYS A 196 17.58 11.34 8.68
C LYS A 196 16.93 11.25 7.29
N TRP A 197 15.74 11.80 7.10
CA TRP A 197 15.03 11.81 5.82
C TRP A 197 15.83 12.57 4.76
N MET A 198 16.28 13.79 5.09
CA MET A 198 17.12 14.59 4.21
C MET A 198 18.44 13.88 3.88
N GLY A 199 19.09 13.26 4.88
CA GLY A 199 20.32 12.48 4.68
C GLY A 199 20.12 11.25 3.80
N ALA A 200 18.89 10.71 3.73
CA ALA A 200 18.50 9.63 2.84
C ALA A 200 18.07 10.11 1.44
N GLY A 201 18.22 11.39 1.12
CA GLY A 201 17.89 11.96 -0.18
C GLY A 201 16.39 12.15 -0.43
N LEU A 202 15.57 12.20 0.64
CA LEU A 202 14.16 12.57 0.52
C LEU A 202 14.04 14.08 0.39
N ASP A 203 13.22 14.54 -0.55
CA ASP A 203 12.97 15.96 -0.78
C ASP A 203 12.20 16.62 0.36
N MET A 204 12.06 17.95 0.27
CA MET A 204 11.35 18.75 1.26
C MET A 204 9.87 18.35 1.36
N ASP A 205 9.21 18.11 0.23
CA ASP A 205 7.79 17.76 0.19
C ASP A 205 7.51 16.43 0.90
N ALA A 206 8.36 15.42 0.70
CA ALA A 206 8.29 14.15 1.40
C ALA A 206 8.56 14.33 2.91
N SER A 207 9.56 15.13 3.27
CA SER A 207 9.94 15.39 4.66
C SER A 207 8.86 16.13 5.43
N GLU A 208 8.25 17.17 4.84
CA GLU A 208 7.14 17.91 5.44
C GLU A 208 5.92 17.01 5.65
N ARG A 209 5.59 16.18 4.65
CA ARG A 209 4.49 15.21 4.77
C ARG A 209 4.71 14.23 5.90
N MET A 210 5.89 13.62 5.98
CA MET A 210 6.19 12.69 7.07
C MET A 210 6.27 13.39 8.42
N GLY A 211 6.63 14.68 8.47
CA GLY A 211 6.51 15.52 9.67
C GLY A 211 5.06 15.64 10.16
N MET A 212 4.13 15.96 9.25
CA MET A 212 2.69 16.00 9.57
C MET A 212 2.15 14.64 10.01
N GLU A 213 2.56 13.56 9.33
CA GLU A 213 2.22 12.19 9.73
C GLU A 213 2.77 11.88 11.13
N TYR A 214 4.00 12.28 11.43
CA TYR A 214 4.63 12.07 12.73
C TYR A 214 3.79 12.68 13.85
N GLU A 215 3.36 13.94 13.69
CA GLU A 215 2.56 14.68 14.68
C GLU A 215 1.18 14.05 14.90
N GLN A 216 0.57 13.53 13.84
CA GLN A 216 -0.76 12.90 13.89
C GLN A 216 -0.71 11.41 14.27
N THR A 217 0.48 10.81 14.35
CA THR A 217 0.65 9.38 14.62
C THR A 217 0.24 9.02 16.05
N LYS A 218 -0.78 8.18 16.18
CA LYS A 218 -1.12 7.50 17.43
C LYS A 218 -0.15 6.33 17.67
N VAL A 219 0.75 6.49 18.64
CA VAL A 219 1.73 5.46 19.01
C VAL A 219 1.11 4.47 19.99
N LEU A 220 1.21 3.19 19.68
CA LEU A 220 0.66 2.10 20.49
C LEU A 220 1.78 1.13 20.85
N SER A 221 1.91 0.83 22.14
CA SER A 221 2.91 -0.12 22.66
C SER A 221 2.35 -1.50 22.96
N ASN A 222 1.02 -1.68 22.86
CA ASN A 222 0.32 -2.92 23.22
C ASN A 222 -0.78 -3.24 22.19
N ALA A 223 -0.87 -4.51 21.78
CA ALA A 223 -1.91 -5.01 20.90
C ALA A 223 -2.93 -5.85 21.69
N ASN A 224 -3.80 -5.18 22.47
CA ASN A 224 -4.82 -5.84 23.30
C ASN A 224 -6.23 -5.32 23.01
N SER A 225 -7.24 -5.97 23.61
CA SER A 225 -8.65 -5.65 23.41
C SER A 225 -9.03 -4.24 23.87
N THR A 226 -8.37 -3.71 24.90
CA THR A 226 -8.59 -2.34 25.41
C THR A 226 -8.15 -1.32 24.37
N ILE A 227 -6.92 -1.43 23.87
CA ILE A 227 -6.38 -0.54 22.82
C ILE A 227 -7.24 -0.63 21.56
N ARG A 228 -7.63 -1.85 21.15
CA ARG A 228 -8.53 -2.03 20.00
C ARG A 228 -9.86 -1.29 20.18
N LYS A 229 -10.44 -1.32 21.38
CA LYS A 229 -11.69 -0.61 21.70
C LYS A 229 -11.50 0.91 21.66
N GLU A 230 -10.35 1.42 22.07
CA GLU A 230 -10.03 2.86 21.99
C GLU A 230 -9.87 3.34 20.55
N ILE A 231 -9.13 2.61 19.72
CA ILE A 231 -9.03 2.91 18.28
C ILE A 231 -10.41 2.91 17.62
N TYR A 232 -11.27 1.95 18.01
CA TYR A 232 -12.62 1.87 17.46
C TYR A 232 -13.51 3.07 17.82
N LYS A 233 -13.28 3.74 18.95
CA LYS A 233 -14.06 4.95 19.32
C LYS A 233 -13.76 6.15 18.41
N GLU A 234 -12.53 6.23 17.92
CA GLU A 234 -12.04 7.33 17.08
C GLU A 234 -12.18 7.01 15.58
N GLY A 235 -12.47 5.76 15.24
CA GLY A 235 -12.53 5.28 13.86
C GLY A 235 -13.84 4.60 13.51
N ALA A 236 -13.84 3.99 12.33
CA ALA A 236 -14.93 3.14 11.86
C ALA A 236 -14.34 1.91 11.16
N TYR A 237 -15.18 0.89 10.96
CA TYR A 237 -14.80 -0.19 10.05
C TYR A 237 -14.81 0.33 8.61
N TYR A 238 -13.90 -0.19 7.79
CA TYR A 238 -13.99 0.01 6.35
C TYR A 238 -15.33 -0.55 5.84
N PRO A 239 -15.91 0.07 4.78
CA PRO A 239 -17.11 -0.47 4.15
C PRO A 239 -16.88 -1.91 3.74
N THR A 240 -17.84 -2.79 3.95
CA THR A 240 -17.76 -4.22 3.57
C THR A 240 -18.13 -4.47 2.10
N THR A 241 -18.38 -3.40 1.33
CA THR A 241 -18.79 -3.48 -0.07
C THR A 241 -17.73 -4.18 -0.93
N LEU A 242 -18.17 -5.18 -1.69
CA LEU A 242 -17.35 -5.91 -2.65
C LEU A 242 -17.59 -5.36 -4.06
N TYR A 243 -16.57 -4.73 -4.65
CA TYR A 243 -16.62 -4.27 -6.04
C TYR A 243 -16.08 -5.36 -6.96
N CYS A 244 -16.99 -6.16 -7.52
CA CYS A 244 -16.65 -7.34 -8.32
C CYS A 244 -16.97 -7.21 -9.81
N THR A 245 -17.51 -6.06 -10.20
CA THR A 245 -17.72 -5.65 -11.59
C THR A 245 -17.10 -4.28 -11.83
N ARG A 246 -16.62 -4.02 -13.04
CA ARG A 246 -16.11 -2.70 -13.42
C ARG A 246 -17.22 -1.66 -13.34
N GLU A 247 -16.90 -0.46 -12.83
CA GLU A 247 -17.86 0.66 -12.86
C GLU A 247 -18.08 1.10 -14.32
N SER A 248 -19.33 1.28 -14.73
CA SER A 248 -19.64 1.89 -16.03
C SER A 248 -19.08 3.31 -16.10
N THR A 249 -18.70 3.76 -17.30
CA THR A 249 -18.08 5.07 -17.55
C THR A 249 -18.94 6.24 -17.02
N GLU A 250 -20.26 6.06 -16.99
CA GLU A 250 -21.23 7.02 -16.44
C GLU A 250 -21.20 7.10 -14.91
N LYS A 251 -21.05 5.96 -14.22
CA LYS A 251 -20.94 5.91 -12.75
C LYS A 251 -19.60 6.49 -12.27
N LYS A 252 -18.51 6.28 -13.02
CA LYS A 252 -17.20 6.91 -12.74
C LYS A 252 -17.25 8.43 -12.76
N LYS A 253 -17.90 9.01 -13.79
CA LYS A 253 -18.09 10.46 -13.88
C LYS A 253 -18.88 10.99 -12.68
N ALA A 254 -20.00 10.35 -12.33
CA ALA A 254 -20.83 10.77 -11.18
C ALA A 254 -20.10 10.71 -9.83
N ARG A 255 -19.19 9.75 -9.64
CA ARG A 255 -18.37 9.63 -8.42
C ARG A 255 -17.24 10.66 -8.35
N GLN A 256 -16.58 10.95 -9.46
CA GLN A 256 -15.57 12.02 -9.55
C GLN A 256 -16.20 13.40 -9.31
N THR A 257 -17.43 13.64 -9.78
CA THR A 257 -18.14 14.89 -9.48
C THR A 257 -18.48 15.00 -7.99
N LYS A 258 -18.88 13.90 -7.34
CA LYS A 258 -19.18 13.88 -5.89
C LYS A 258 -17.96 14.02 -4.99
N SER A 259 -16.78 13.52 -5.38
CA SER A 259 -15.55 13.74 -4.60
C SER A 259 -15.05 15.19 -4.67
N VAL A 260 -15.37 15.93 -5.74
CA VAL A 260 -15.03 17.35 -5.89
C VAL A 260 -16.03 18.25 -5.15
N THR A 261 -17.33 17.90 -5.12
CA THR A 261 -18.35 18.71 -4.43
C THR A 261 -18.52 18.37 -2.95
N GLY A 262 -18.11 17.19 -2.49
CA GLY A 262 -18.21 16.75 -1.09
C GLY A 262 -17.26 17.46 -0.11
N GLY A 263 -16.38 18.34 -0.58
CA GLY A 263 -15.50 19.16 0.26
C GLY A 263 -16.13 20.46 0.78
N ALA A 264 -17.33 20.85 0.30
CA ALA A 264 -17.90 22.17 0.59
C ALA A 264 -19.20 22.17 1.43
N GLU A 265 -19.85 21.02 1.65
CA GLU A 265 -21.14 20.99 2.36
C GLU A 265 -21.14 19.95 3.49
N GLY A 266 -20.74 20.41 4.67
CA GLY A 266 -20.74 19.58 5.88
C GLY A 266 -20.50 20.36 7.16
N ARG A 267 -20.93 21.62 7.25
CA ARG A 267 -20.93 22.38 8.50
C ARG A 267 -22.03 23.45 8.53
N GLN A 268 -23.28 23.03 8.51
CA GLN A 268 -24.38 23.78 9.09
C GLN A 268 -25.56 22.84 9.32
N GLU A 269 -26.34 23.15 10.37
CA GLU A 269 -27.54 22.46 10.83
C GLU A 269 -27.34 21.24 11.76
N ARG A 270 -27.18 21.55 13.05
CA ARG A 270 -28.09 21.03 14.08
C ARG A 270 -28.13 22.01 15.25
N GLU A 271 -29.30 22.62 15.43
CA GLU A 271 -29.77 23.25 16.68
C GLU A 271 -29.82 22.24 17.83
#